data_AF-A0A6A6YU96-F1
#
_entry.id   AF-A0A6A6YU96-F1
#
_cell.length_a   1.000
_cell.length_b   1.000
_cell.length_c   1.000
_cell.angle_alpha   90.00
_cell.angle_beta   90.00
_cell.angle_gamma   90.00
#
_symmetry.space_group_name_H-M   'P 1'
#
loop_
_entity.id
_entity.type
_entity.pdbx_description
1 polymer ?
#
loop_
_entity_poly.entity_id
_entity_poly.type
_entity_poly.pdbx_seq_one_letter_code
_entity_poly.pdbx_strand_id
1 'polypeptide(L)'
;MTQDTSPLMTRRYSAPELLEDAPRSSAADLWSLGCVYLEMCTILNGKSISAMRDHLQGFGSKSAIDAKNKDGAFTWVNQLSGKAKSPTDLVPLRWIKDLLAKVPTTRPLGRDLLSTILKSTDAD
;
A
#
# COMPACT_ATOMS: atom_id res chain seq x y z
N MET A 1 33.74 6.04 -5.83
CA MET A 1 32.69 6.04 -6.86
C MET A 1 31.88 4.77 -6.72
N THR A 2 30.65 4.88 -6.22
CA THR A 2 29.55 3.97 -6.54
C THR A 2 28.35 4.89 -6.68
N GLN A 3 28.08 5.32 -7.92
CA GLN A 3 26.80 5.95 -8.22
C GLN A 3 25.77 4.84 -8.09
N ASP A 4 25.12 4.80 -6.93
CA ASP A 4 23.96 3.96 -6.68
C ASP A 4 22.81 4.51 -7.52
N THR A 5 22.82 4.14 -8.80
CA THR A 5 21.70 4.32 -9.72
C THR A 5 20.63 3.30 -9.37
N SER A 6 20.13 3.33 -8.13
CA SER A 6 18.83 2.75 -7.82
C SER A 6 17.79 3.58 -8.57
N PRO A 7 17.11 3.03 -9.60
CA PRO A 7 16.16 3.82 -10.36
C PRO A 7 15.08 4.31 -9.38
N LEU A 8 14.85 5.62 -9.34
CA LEU A 8 13.89 6.28 -8.44
C LEU A 8 12.49 5.61 -8.48
N MET A 9 12.17 4.94 -9.59
CA MET A 9 10.95 4.14 -9.77
C MET A 9 10.84 2.96 -8.77
N THR A 10 11.94 2.31 -8.38
CA THR A 10 11.91 1.18 -7.44
C THR A 10 11.68 1.64 -6.00
N ARG A 11 12.11 2.85 -5.61
CA ARG A 11 11.95 3.35 -4.23
C ARG A 11 10.49 3.54 -3.82
N ARG A 12 9.59 3.85 -4.77
CA ARG A 12 8.18 4.09 -4.49
C ARG A 12 7.50 2.88 -3.85
N TYR A 13 7.78 1.70 -4.38
CA TYR A 13 7.21 0.42 -3.94
C TYR A 13 8.10 -0.29 -2.93
N SER A 14 9.30 0.23 -2.63
CA SER A 14 10.23 -0.39 -1.70
C SER A 14 9.69 -0.35 -0.28
N ALA A 15 9.71 -1.49 0.41
CA ALA A 15 9.35 -1.58 1.81
C ALA A 15 10.30 -0.77 2.70
N PRO A 16 9.86 -0.27 3.87
CA PRO A 16 10.68 0.55 4.76
C PRO A 16 11.98 -0.13 5.18
N GLU A 17 11.96 -1.45 5.42
CA GLU A 17 13.17 -2.20 5.78
C GLU A 17 14.22 -2.26 4.66
N LEU A 18 13.81 -2.20 3.39
CA LEU A 18 14.74 -2.17 2.26
C LEU A 18 15.43 -0.81 2.12
N LEU A 19 14.87 0.25 2.72
CA LEU A 19 15.52 1.55 2.81
C LEU A 19 16.61 1.59 3.90
N GLU A 20 16.64 0.56 4.76
CA GLU A 20 17.63 0.34 5.82
C GLU A 20 18.61 -0.78 5.45
N ASP A 21 18.75 -1.07 4.14
CA ASP A 21 19.63 -2.10 3.57
C ASP A 21 19.36 -3.54 4.06
N ALA A 22 18.14 -3.82 4.55
CA ALA A 22 17.75 -5.17 4.90
C ALA A 22 17.65 -6.07 3.64
N PRO A 23 17.85 -7.39 3.77
CA PRO A 23 17.68 -8.32 2.66
C PRO A 23 16.25 -8.30 2.11
N ARG A 24 16.12 -8.52 0.79
CA ARG A 24 14.81 -8.75 0.17
C ARG A 24 14.14 -9.96 0.80
N SER A 25 12.84 -9.82 1.06
CA SER A 25 12.02 -10.86 1.68
C SER A 25 10.61 -10.85 1.10
N SER A 26 9.88 -11.96 1.25
CA SER A 26 8.47 -12.04 0.83
C SER A 26 7.59 -10.98 1.51
N ALA A 27 7.96 -10.51 2.71
CA ALA A 27 7.26 -9.43 3.38
C ALA A 27 7.43 -8.09 2.64
N ALA A 28 8.61 -7.85 2.03
CA ALA A 28 8.86 -6.66 1.22
C ALA A 28 8.10 -6.70 -0.12
N ASP A 29 7.94 -7.89 -0.70
CA ASP A 29 7.08 -8.09 -1.87
C ASP A 29 5.60 -7.78 -1.54
N LEU A 30 5.13 -8.18 -0.34
CA LEU A 30 3.77 -7.86 0.12
C LEU A 30 3.56 -6.37 0.37
N TRP A 31 4.58 -5.64 0.84
CA TRP A 31 4.51 -4.19 0.91
C TRP A 31 4.33 -3.57 -0.48
N SER A 32 5.12 -4.03 -1.45
CA SER A 32 5.03 -3.58 -2.85
C SER A 32 3.63 -3.82 -3.41
N LEU A 33 3.06 -5.00 -3.12
CA LEU A 33 1.68 -5.35 -3.47
C LEU A 33 0.65 -4.42 -2.81
N GLY A 34 0.84 -4.07 -1.54
CA GLY A 34 -0.01 -3.10 -0.83
C GLY A 34 -0.04 -1.72 -1.50
N CYS A 35 1.12 -1.24 -1.98
CA CYS A 35 1.21 0.01 -2.72
C CYS A 35 0.45 -0.05 -4.06
N VAL A 36 0.60 -1.17 -4.80
CA VAL A 36 -0.14 -1.38 -6.06
C VAL A 36 -1.65 -1.45 -5.82
N TYR A 37 -2.09 -2.18 -4.78
CA TYR A 37 -3.50 -2.27 -4.42
C TYR A 37 -4.07 -0.91 -4.03
N LEU A 38 -3.30 -0.06 -3.34
CA LEU A 38 -3.70 1.31 -3.03
C LEU A 38 -3.93 2.15 -4.30
N GLU A 39 -3.03 2.05 -5.28
CA GLU A 39 -3.17 2.73 -6.57
C GLU A 39 -4.38 2.22 -7.35
N MET A 40 -4.61 0.89 -7.38
CA MET A 40 -5.79 0.29 -8.02
C MET A 40 -7.10 0.75 -7.34
N CYS A 41 -7.19 0.65 -6.01
CA CYS A 41 -8.38 1.07 -5.26
C CYS A 41 -8.66 2.56 -5.41
N THR A 42 -7.62 3.39 -5.53
CA THR A 42 -7.74 4.83 -5.81
C THR A 42 -8.49 5.07 -7.13
N ILE A 43 -8.07 4.40 -8.20
CA ILE A 43 -8.68 4.54 -9.54
C ILE A 43 -10.10 3.99 -9.56
N LEU A 44 -10.33 2.82 -8.95
CA LEU A 44 -11.66 2.20 -8.86
C LEU A 44 -12.65 3.04 -8.06
N ASN A 45 -12.17 3.84 -7.11
CA ASN A 45 -12.98 4.82 -6.37
C ASN A 45 -13.13 6.18 -7.09
N GLY A 46 -12.77 6.26 -8.38
CA GLY A 46 -12.92 7.46 -9.20
C GLY A 46 -11.94 8.60 -8.85
N LYS A 47 -10.79 8.27 -8.24
CA LYS A 47 -9.73 9.24 -7.92
C LYS A 47 -8.52 9.01 -8.82
N SER A 48 -7.78 10.08 -9.14
CA SER A 48 -6.54 9.96 -9.91
C SER A 48 -5.35 9.61 -9.00
N ILE A 49 -4.33 8.97 -9.57
CA ILE A 49 -3.06 8.74 -8.86
C ILE A 49 -2.39 10.07 -8.48
N SER A 50 -2.58 11.14 -9.27
CA SER A 50 -2.10 12.48 -8.90
C SER A 50 -2.74 12.95 -7.59
N ALA A 51 -4.07 12.85 -7.47
CA ALA A 51 -4.77 13.27 -6.24
C ALA A 51 -4.31 12.49 -5.01
N MET A 52 -4.01 11.18 -5.17
CA MET A 52 -3.40 10.39 -4.10
C MET A 52 -2.01 10.91 -3.74
N ARG A 53 -1.15 11.19 -4.73
CA ARG A 53 0.20 11.72 -4.49
C ARG A 53 0.17 13.08 -3.82
N ASP A 54 -0.71 13.96 -4.26
CA ASP A 54 -0.91 15.29 -3.68
C ASP A 54 -1.37 15.16 -2.22
N HIS A 55 -2.25 14.19 -1.93
CA HIS A 55 -2.64 13.88 -0.55
C HIS A 55 -1.44 13.39 0.29
N LEU A 56 -0.64 12.46 -0.22
CA LEU A 56 0.56 11.98 0.47
C LEU A 56 1.56 13.13 0.71
N GLN A 57 1.72 14.06 -0.23
CA GLN A 57 2.59 15.22 -0.03
C GLN A 57 2.02 16.26 0.95
N GLY A 58 0.69 16.29 1.13
CA GLY A 58 0.01 17.20 2.05
C GLY A 58 -0.13 16.70 3.49
N PHE A 59 -0.03 15.39 3.73
CA PHE A 59 -0.33 14.75 5.02
C PHE A 59 0.84 13.89 5.55
N GLY A 60 0.81 13.60 6.86
CA GLY A 60 1.82 12.78 7.53
C GLY A 60 3.23 13.37 7.41
N SER A 61 4.20 12.56 6.98
CA SER A 61 5.59 12.99 6.78
C SER A 61 5.81 13.81 5.50
N LYS A 62 4.76 14.02 4.69
CA LYS A 62 4.78 14.74 3.40
C LYS A 62 5.65 14.11 2.31
N SER A 63 6.13 12.89 2.54
CA SER A 63 6.84 12.12 1.52
C SER A 63 5.86 11.50 0.52
N ALA A 64 6.19 11.59 -0.77
CA ALA A 64 5.48 10.89 -1.85
C ALA A 64 5.85 9.39 -1.97
N ILE A 65 6.80 8.93 -1.15
CA ILE A 65 7.18 7.52 -1.02
C ILE A 65 6.39 6.93 0.15
N ASP A 66 5.57 5.92 -0.13
CA ASP A 66 4.65 5.29 0.83
C ASP A 66 5.39 4.74 2.05
N ALA A 67 6.57 4.13 1.86
CA ALA A 67 7.41 3.61 2.94
C ALA A 67 7.84 4.66 3.96
N LYS A 68 7.86 5.93 3.56
CA LYS A 68 8.20 7.05 4.44
C LYS A 68 6.96 7.78 4.96
N ASN A 69 5.76 7.48 4.45
CA ASN A 69 4.54 8.22 4.79
C ASN A 69 3.32 7.31 5.01
N LYS A 70 3.47 6.38 5.96
CA LYS A 70 2.40 5.46 6.35
C LYS A 70 1.12 6.19 6.80
N ASP A 71 1.24 7.28 7.54
CA ASP A 71 0.09 8.04 8.04
C ASP A 71 -0.70 8.69 6.89
N GLY A 72 0.01 9.22 5.88
CA GLY A 72 -0.61 9.69 4.64
C GLY A 72 -1.35 8.57 3.90
N ALA A 73 -0.70 7.42 3.74
CA ALA A 73 -1.33 6.26 3.09
C ALA A 73 -2.58 5.78 3.85
N PHE A 74 -2.52 5.70 5.18
CA PHE A 74 -3.64 5.25 6.02
C PHE A 74 -4.79 6.25 6.02
N THR A 75 -4.48 7.55 6.02
CA THR A 75 -5.49 8.61 5.90
C THR A 75 -6.16 8.54 4.53
N TRP A 76 -5.40 8.32 3.46
CA TRP A 76 -5.96 8.12 2.12
C TRP A 76 -6.90 6.91 2.07
N VAL A 77 -6.48 5.76 2.61
CA VAL A 77 -7.33 4.57 2.71
C VAL A 77 -8.64 4.89 3.46
N ASN A 78 -8.57 5.61 4.58
CA ASN A 78 -9.77 6.01 5.32
C ASN A 78 -10.70 6.92 4.49
N GLN A 79 -10.15 7.83 3.68
CA GLN A 79 -10.94 8.67 2.77
C GLN A 79 -11.64 7.85 1.67
N LEU A 80 -10.96 6.83 1.14
CA LEU A 80 -11.56 5.90 0.19
C LEU A 80 -12.66 5.06 0.87
N SER A 81 -12.40 4.57 2.09
CA SER A 81 -13.38 3.80 2.86
C SER A 81 -14.66 4.57 3.14
N GLY A 82 -14.58 5.88 3.43
CA GLY A 82 -15.75 6.74 3.63
C GLY A 82 -16.63 6.94 2.39
N LYS A 83 -16.19 6.46 1.22
CA LYS A 83 -16.91 6.56 -0.06
C LYS A 83 -17.31 5.20 -0.64
N ALA A 84 -17.03 4.12 0.08
CA ALA A 84 -17.44 2.77 -0.32
C ALA A 84 -18.95 2.71 -0.52
N LYS A 85 -19.38 2.10 -1.63
CA LYS A 85 -20.80 1.94 -1.96
C LYS A 85 -21.36 0.64 -1.42
N SER A 86 -20.48 -0.34 -1.24
CA SER A 86 -20.81 -1.64 -0.67
C SER A 86 -19.79 -2.05 0.42
N PRO A 87 -20.16 -2.96 1.33
CA PRO A 87 -19.21 -3.59 2.25
C PRO A 87 -18.05 -4.29 1.52
N THR A 88 -18.28 -4.83 0.33
CA THR A 88 -17.26 -5.51 -0.48
C THR A 88 -16.16 -4.55 -0.95
N ASP A 89 -16.50 -3.28 -1.21
CA ASP A 89 -15.51 -2.25 -1.57
C ASP A 89 -14.51 -1.96 -0.43
N LEU A 90 -14.89 -2.24 0.82
CA LEU A 90 -14.03 -2.05 1.99
C LEU A 90 -12.99 -3.17 2.15
N VAL A 91 -13.24 -4.33 1.56
CA VAL A 91 -12.40 -5.51 1.79
C VAL A 91 -10.97 -5.29 1.26
N PRO A 92 -10.75 -4.82 0.02
CA PRO A 92 -9.40 -4.49 -0.45
C PRO A 92 -8.71 -3.39 0.36
N LEU A 93 -9.47 -2.41 0.84
CA LEU A 93 -8.96 -1.31 1.67
C LEU A 93 -8.42 -1.81 3.02
N ARG A 94 -9.01 -2.86 3.58
CA ARG A 94 -8.48 -3.53 4.79
C ARG A 94 -7.14 -4.20 4.50
N TRP A 95 -7.05 -4.99 3.42
CA TRP A 95 -5.80 -5.65 3.04
C TRP A 95 -4.65 -4.66 2.88
N ILE A 96 -4.91 -3.51 2.24
CA ILE A 96 -3.89 -2.48 2.05
C ILE A 96 -3.29 -2.02 3.38
N LYS A 97 -4.10 -1.82 4.42
CA LYS A 97 -3.59 -1.42 5.75
C LYS A 97 -2.65 -2.48 6.34
N ASP A 98 -3.01 -3.75 6.20
CA ASP A 98 -2.23 -4.87 6.71
C ASP A 98 -0.92 -5.05 5.91
N LEU A 99 -0.98 -4.92 4.58
CA LEU A 99 0.19 -5.01 3.69
C LEU A 99 1.18 -3.87 3.91
N LEU A 100 0.68 -2.66 4.19
CA LEU A 100 1.49 -1.48 4.48
C LEU A 100 1.89 -1.38 5.97
N ALA A 101 1.92 -2.50 6.70
CA ALA A 101 2.44 -2.54 8.07
C ALA A 101 3.95 -2.24 8.10
N LYS A 102 4.39 -1.40 9.05
CA LYS A 102 5.81 -0.99 9.15
C LYS A 102 6.67 -2.20 9.54
N VAL A 103 6.19 -2.99 10.49
CA VAL A 103 6.86 -4.21 10.95
C VAL A 103 6.61 -5.32 9.93
N PRO A 104 7.65 -5.91 9.31
CA PRO A 104 7.46 -6.91 8.25
C PRO A 104 6.72 -8.17 8.72
N THR A 105 6.94 -8.60 9.96
CA THR A 105 6.34 -9.82 10.53
C THR A 105 4.86 -9.69 10.85
N THR A 106 4.32 -8.47 10.86
CA THR A 106 2.88 -8.24 11.06
C THR A 106 2.10 -8.20 9.75
N ARG A 107 2.80 -8.21 8.61
CA ARG A 107 2.15 -8.31 7.29
C ARG A 107 1.64 -9.75 7.10
N PRO A 108 0.51 -9.95 6.39
CA PRO A 108 0.04 -11.30 6.09
C PRO A 108 1.05 -12.04 5.22
N LEU A 109 0.90 -13.35 5.10
CA LEU A 109 1.63 -14.11 4.08
C LEU A 109 0.81 -14.11 2.79
N GLY A 110 1.47 -14.27 1.64
CA GLY A 110 0.79 -14.24 0.34
C GLY A 110 -0.36 -15.26 0.25
N ARG A 111 -0.17 -16.45 0.86
CA ARG A 111 -1.23 -17.49 0.95
C ARG A 111 -2.43 -17.05 1.78
N ASP A 112 -2.22 -16.28 2.84
CA ASP A 112 -3.28 -15.85 3.74
C ASP A 112 -4.08 -14.73 3.06
N LEU A 113 -3.39 -13.80 2.41
CA LEU A 113 -4.01 -12.78 1.56
C LEU A 113 -4.86 -13.43 0.47
N LEU A 114 -4.31 -14.40 -0.28
CA LEU A 114 -5.06 -15.12 -1.31
C LEU A 114 -6.28 -15.84 -0.74
N SER A 115 -6.15 -16.50 0.42
CA SER A 115 -7.28 -17.13 1.10
C SER A 115 -8.39 -16.12 1.42
N THR A 116 -8.03 -14.91 1.86
CA THR A 116 -9.03 -13.87 2.11
C THR A 116 -9.67 -13.36 0.82
N ILE A 117 -8.92 -13.18 -0.27
CA ILE A 117 -9.44 -12.77 -1.58
C ILE A 117 -10.50 -13.76 -2.06
N LEU A 118 -10.19 -15.06 -2.05
CA LEU A 118 -11.10 -16.10 -2.53
C LEU A 118 -12.37 -16.27 -1.68
N LYS A 119 -12.32 -15.89 -0.39
CA LYS A 119 -13.50 -15.88 0.49
C LYS A 119 -14.34 -14.61 0.37
N SER A 120 -13.84 -13.60 -0.35
CA SER A 120 -14.52 -12.32 -0.50
C SER A 120 -15.56 -12.32 -1.62
N THR A 121 -15.64 -13.41 -2.40
CA THR A 121 -16.48 -13.55 -3.60
C THR A 121 -17.83 -14.23 -3.37
N ASP A 122 -18.22 -14.49 -2.12
CA ASP A 122 -19.44 -15.26 -1.80
C ASP A 122 -20.52 -14.45 -1.06
N ALA A 123 -20.73 -13.20 -1.47
CA ALA A 123 -21.82 -12.38 -0.93
C ALA A 123 -22.63 -11.73 -2.08
N ASP A 124 -23.30 -12.58 -2.86
CA ASP A 124 -24.48 -12.23 -3.65
C ASP A 124 -25.69 -12.99 -3.10
#